data_AF-A0A2K2CLS6-F1
#
_entry.id   AF-A0A2K2CLS6-F1
#
_cell.length_a   1.000
_cell.length_b   1.000
_cell.length_c   1.000
_cell.angle_alpha   90.00
_cell.angle_beta   90.00
_cell.angle_gamma   90.00
#
_symmetry.space_group_name_H-M   'P 1'
#
loop_
_entity.id
_entity.type
_entity.pdbx_description
1 polymer ?
#
loop_
_entity_poly.entity_id
_entity_poly.type
_entity_poly.pdbx_seq_one_letter_code
_entity_poly.pdbx_strand_id
1 'polypeptide(L)'
;MASVLDPLVGSCITKLQEIIAEKAVLILGVKEELKKLQGTMKQIRCFLDDAEQRRIKESAVNNWLSELRDAMYDADDIVDSARFEGSKLLKDRKSSSSKNSTAGCGISLLSCFPVIQRRHEIAVKIRDLNDRVEQLSKHGNSFLHLGAGPTGQGSTSKGRESSKLVEPNLVGKEIMHSSKKLVDLVLACKEHKDYKLAIVGTGGVGKTTLAQKIYNDQKIKPEFQKQAWVCVSQECNEVNLLKEILRNIGVHQDQGETIAELQNKIAETINGKSFFLVLDDVWESSVIDLLEAPIDFAASSIILVTTRDDRITMDIHAAHTHRVNLMSEEVGWELLWKSMKSIGSLLNLQVLNLQGCQALHSLPLAITQLCNLRRLGLHGTPINQVPKGIGRLECLNDLEGFPVGGGSDNAKRQDGWNLEELRHLSNLRRLDLIKLERATTCSTDSLLANKKYLKFLSQFCTKHPVESYSEEDVGNIEKIFEQLIPG
;
A
#
# COMPACT_ATOMS: atom_id res chain seq x y z
N MET A 1 -12.71 -21.69 -5.80
CA MET A 1 -12.28 -20.28 -5.69
C MET A 1 -13.43 -19.36 -5.29
N ALA A 2 -14.59 -19.37 -5.97
CA ALA A 2 -15.78 -18.62 -5.50
C ALA A 2 -16.17 -19.01 -4.05
N SER A 3 -16.20 -20.32 -3.75
CA SER A 3 -16.43 -20.87 -2.40
C SER A 3 -15.40 -20.47 -1.32
N VAL A 4 -14.20 -20.02 -1.73
CA VAL A 4 -13.14 -19.56 -0.81
C VAL A 4 -13.22 -18.05 -0.59
N LEU A 5 -13.79 -17.32 -1.56
CA LEU A 5 -13.93 -15.88 -1.51
C LEU A 5 -15.27 -15.42 -0.92
N ASP A 6 -16.34 -16.23 -0.95
CA ASP A 6 -17.59 -15.91 -0.25
C ASP A 6 -17.39 -15.68 1.26
N PRO A 7 -16.65 -16.52 2.01
CA PRO A 7 -16.35 -16.26 3.42
C PRO A 7 -15.55 -14.97 3.64
N LEU A 8 -14.62 -14.66 2.75
CA LEU A 8 -13.78 -13.46 2.81
C LEU A 8 -14.62 -12.18 2.57
N VAL A 9 -15.45 -12.19 1.52
CA VAL A 9 -16.37 -11.09 1.20
C VAL A 9 -17.42 -10.94 2.30
N GLY A 10 -17.96 -12.04 2.82
CA GLY A 10 -18.89 -12.05 3.95
C GLY A 10 -18.29 -11.47 5.23
N SER A 11 -17.04 -11.83 5.54
CA SER A 11 -16.28 -11.27 6.66
C SER A 11 -16.08 -9.76 6.49
N CYS A 12 -15.68 -9.32 5.29
CA CYS A 12 -15.50 -7.90 4.99
C CYS A 12 -16.81 -7.10 5.12
N ILE A 13 -17.93 -7.62 4.60
CA ILE A 13 -19.27 -7.01 4.74
C ILE A 13 -19.62 -6.83 6.22
N THR A 14 -19.34 -7.83 7.05
CA THR A 14 -19.64 -7.83 8.49
C THR A 14 -18.77 -6.78 9.20
N LYS A 15 -17.46 -6.76 8.95
CA LYS A 15 -16.54 -5.74 9.49
C LYS A 15 -16.93 -4.32 9.08
N LEU A 16 -17.39 -4.13 7.83
CA LEU A 16 -17.91 -2.86 7.35
C LEU A 16 -19.22 -2.47 8.06
N GLN A 17 -20.08 -3.44 8.36
CA GLN A 17 -21.32 -3.24 9.11
C GLN A 17 -21.03 -2.73 10.52
N GLU A 18 -20.07 -3.37 11.20
CA GLU A 18 -19.63 -2.99 12.53
C GLU A 18 -19.01 -1.59 12.55
N ILE A 19 -18.06 -1.32 11.65
CA ILE A 19 -17.32 -0.06 11.65
C ILE A 19 -18.22 1.15 11.29
N ILE A 20 -19.24 0.98 10.46
CA ILE A 20 -20.22 2.03 10.12
C ILE A 20 -20.98 2.52 11.37
N ALA A 21 -21.15 1.65 12.38
CA ALA A 21 -21.82 1.97 13.63
C ALA A 21 -20.86 2.55 14.69
N GLU A 22 -19.55 2.49 14.48
CA GLU A 22 -18.57 2.92 15.47
C GLU A 22 -18.46 4.45 15.57
N LYS A 23 -18.46 4.95 16.82
CA LYS A 23 -18.25 6.38 17.11
C LYS A 23 -16.94 6.93 16.54
N ALA A 24 -15.91 6.09 16.44
CA ALA A 24 -14.61 6.45 15.87
C ALA A 24 -14.73 6.86 14.39
N VAL A 25 -15.59 6.19 13.63
CA VAL A 25 -15.77 6.39 12.19
C VAL A 25 -16.85 7.41 11.88
N LEU A 26 -17.86 7.56 12.74
CA LEU A 26 -18.77 8.71 12.69
C LEU A 26 -18.01 10.04 12.80
N ILE A 27 -16.95 10.07 13.62
CA ILE A 27 -16.04 11.22 13.72
C ILE A 27 -15.21 11.41 12.46
N LEU A 28 -15.03 10.39 11.62
CA LEU A 28 -14.33 10.54 10.35
C LEU A 28 -15.25 11.06 9.22
N GLY A 29 -16.57 11.00 9.36
CA GLY A 29 -17.50 11.50 8.36
C GLY A 29 -17.53 10.72 7.04
N VAL A 30 -16.92 9.52 7.00
CA VAL A 30 -16.82 8.63 5.83
C VAL A 30 -17.94 7.57 5.78
N LYS A 31 -19.01 7.79 6.53
CA LYS A 31 -20.07 6.80 6.76
C LYS A 31 -20.77 6.40 5.46
N GLU A 32 -21.05 7.37 4.59
CA GLU A 32 -21.79 7.11 3.36
C GLU A 32 -20.93 6.40 2.31
N GLU A 33 -19.63 6.70 2.27
CA GLU A 33 -18.67 6.00 1.41
C GLU A 33 -18.46 4.54 1.85
N LEU A 34 -18.41 4.28 3.16
CA LEU A 34 -18.36 2.90 3.69
C LEU A 34 -19.66 2.14 3.43
N LYS A 35 -20.82 2.80 3.50
CA LYS A 35 -22.10 2.19 3.10
C LYS A 35 -22.14 1.89 1.61
N LYS A 36 -21.61 2.77 0.75
CA LYS A 36 -21.48 2.51 -0.69
C LYS A 36 -20.63 1.26 -0.92
N LEU A 37 -19.48 1.16 -0.24
CA LEU A 37 -18.58 0.01 -0.34
C LEU A 37 -19.27 -1.28 0.09
N GLN A 38 -19.95 -1.25 1.23
CA GLN A 38 -20.74 -2.38 1.71
C GLN A 38 -21.84 -2.77 0.72
N GLY A 39 -22.51 -1.80 0.09
CA GLY A 39 -23.52 -2.05 -0.93
C GLY A 39 -22.95 -2.79 -2.14
N THR A 40 -21.83 -2.31 -2.67
CA THR A 40 -21.15 -2.96 -3.81
C THR A 40 -20.62 -4.35 -3.44
N MET A 41 -20.11 -4.54 -2.22
CA MET A 41 -19.67 -5.87 -1.75
C MET A 41 -20.82 -6.87 -1.64
N LYS A 42 -22.03 -6.44 -1.22
CA LYS A 42 -23.22 -7.30 -1.24
C LYS A 42 -23.58 -7.74 -2.66
N GLN A 43 -23.45 -6.84 -3.64
CA GLN A 43 -23.69 -7.18 -5.06
C GLN A 43 -22.68 -8.21 -5.57
N ILE A 44 -21.40 -8.07 -5.20
CA ILE A 44 -20.36 -9.04 -5.55
C ILE A 44 -20.61 -10.39 -4.87
N ARG A 45 -21.10 -10.39 -3.63
CA ARG A 45 -21.46 -11.62 -2.94
C ARG A 45 -22.56 -12.39 -3.67
N CYS A 46 -23.62 -11.71 -4.07
CA CYS A 46 -24.69 -12.30 -4.90
C CYS A 46 -24.12 -12.87 -6.22
N PHE A 47 -23.17 -12.18 -6.85
CA PHE A 47 -22.50 -12.70 -8.03
C PHE A 47 -21.69 -13.97 -7.76
N LEU A 48 -20.96 -14.04 -6.63
CA LEU A 48 -20.18 -15.22 -6.26
C LEU A 48 -21.09 -16.43 -6.06
N ASP A 49 -22.24 -16.23 -5.39
CA ASP A 49 -23.27 -17.25 -5.22
C ASP A 49 -23.79 -17.76 -6.58
N ASP A 50 -24.08 -16.85 -7.52
CA ASP A 50 -24.54 -17.20 -8.88
C ASP A 50 -23.47 -17.91 -9.71
N ALA A 51 -22.21 -17.49 -9.62
CA ALA A 51 -21.08 -18.09 -10.32
C ALA A 51 -20.77 -19.51 -9.81
N GLU A 52 -20.93 -19.73 -8.51
CA GLU A 52 -20.78 -21.05 -7.87
C GLU A 52 -21.90 -22.00 -8.31
N GLN A 53 -23.16 -21.55 -8.31
CA GLN A 53 -24.30 -22.35 -8.78
C GLN A 53 -24.15 -22.80 -10.24
N ARG A 54 -23.51 -21.97 -11.09
CA ARG A 54 -23.32 -22.23 -12.52
C ARG A 54 -22.04 -22.99 -12.87
N ARG A 55 -21.20 -23.34 -11.87
CA ARG A 55 -19.92 -24.06 -12.05
C ARG A 55 -19.03 -23.50 -13.17
N ILE A 56 -19.00 -22.18 -13.32
CA ILE A 56 -18.24 -21.50 -14.39
C ILE A 56 -16.74 -21.66 -14.11
N LYS A 57 -16.03 -22.44 -14.93
CA LYS A 57 -14.58 -22.65 -14.86
C LYS A 57 -13.90 -21.99 -16.06
N GLU A 58 -13.75 -20.66 -16.02
CA GLU A 58 -13.00 -19.92 -17.02
C GLU A 58 -11.78 -19.21 -16.40
N SER A 59 -10.68 -19.13 -17.14
CA SER A 59 -9.46 -18.44 -16.68
C SER A 59 -9.69 -16.94 -16.44
N ALA A 60 -10.61 -16.32 -17.19
CA ALA A 60 -11.04 -14.93 -16.98
C ALA A 60 -11.72 -14.73 -15.61
N VAL A 61 -12.51 -15.71 -15.17
CA VAL A 61 -13.12 -15.73 -13.83
C VAL A 61 -12.03 -15.86 -12.76
N ASN A 62 -10.98 -16.66 -12.97
CA ASN A 62 -9.88 -16.78 -12.00
C ASN A 62 -9.06 -15.49 -11.83
N ASN A 63 -8.75 -14.79 -12.93
CA ASN A 63 -8.07 -13.49 -12.86
C ASN A 63 -8.94 -12.46 -12.15
N TRP A 64 -10.23 -12.40 -12.50
CA TRP A 64 -11.19 -11.52 -11.85
C TRP A 64 -11.34 -11.84 -10.35
N LEU A 65 -11.37 -13.11 -9.96
CA LEU A 65 -11.41 -13.55 -8.56
C LEU A 65 -10.14 -13.15 -7.79
N SER A 66 -8.97 -13.15 -8.45
CA SER A 66 -7.73 -12.64 -7.82
C SER A 66 -7.77 -11.13 -7.60
N GLU A 67 -8.25 -10.35 -8.58
CA GLU A 67 -8.40 -8.91 -8.42
C GLU A 67 -9.43 -8.55 -7.35
N LEU A 68 -10.51 -9.32 -7.25
CA LEU A 68 -11.50 -9.19 -6.19
C LEU A 68 -10.88 -9.48 -4.82
N ARG A 69 -10.11 -10.57 -4.70
CA ARG A 69 -9.39 -10.92 -3.47
C ARG A 69 -8.46 -9.79 -3.01
N ASP A 70 -7.69 -9.22 -3.94
CA ASP A 70 -6.77 -8.13 -3.62
C ASP A 70 -7.55 -6.87 -3.17
N ALA A 71 -8.68 -6.56 -3.81
CA ALA A 71 -9.56 -5.49 -3.36
C ALA A 71 -10.18 -5.75 -1.96
N MET A 72 -10.41 -7.01 -1.58
CA MET A 72 -10.87 -7.35 -0.22
C MET A 72 -9.79 -7.15 0.83
N TYR A 73 -8.53 -7.41 0.50
CA TYR A 73 -7.41 -7.08 1.41
C TYR A 73 -7.25 -5.56 1.56
N ASP A 74 -7.35 -4.80 0.47
CA ASP A 74 -7.34 -3.33 0.52
C ASP A 74 -8.49 -2.78 1.38
N ALA A 75 -9.67 -3.42 1.31
CA ALA A 75 -10.81 -3.06 2.15
C ALA A 75 -10.53 -3.30 3.64
N ASP A 76 -9.90 -4.41 4.00
CA ASP A 76 -9.55 -4.74 5.38
C ASP A 76 -8.52 -3.74 5.94
N ASP A 77 -7.49 -3.42 5.16
CA ASP A 77 -6.46 -2.44 5.52
C ASP A 77 -7.06 -1.02 5.70
N ILE A 78 -8.04 -0.65 4.87
CA ILE A 78 -8.77 0.63 4.98
C ILE A 78 -9.67 0.67 6.21
N VAL A 79 -10.36 -0.44 6.52
CA VAL A 79 -11.19 -0.58 7.73
C VAL A 79 -10.33 -0.41 8.98
N ASP A 80 -9.18 -1.08 9.04
CA ASP A 80 -8.25 -0.97 10.17
C ASP A 80 -7.66 0.44 10.30
N SER A 81 -7.28 1.05 9.17
CA SER A 81 -6.80 2.43 9.13
C SER A 81 -7.87 3.42 9.63
N ALA A 82 -9.13 3.22 9.23
CA ALA A 82 -10.25 4.06 9.67
C ALA A 82 -10.53 3.92 11.17
N ARG A 83 -10.48 2.69 11.71
CA ARG A 83 -10.60 2.46 13.16
C ARG A 83 -9.47 3.14 13.92
N PHE A 84 -8.23 2.95 13.47
CA PHE A 84 -7.05 3.50 14.11
C PHE A 84 -7.10 5.03 14.18
N GLU A 85 -7.32 5.69 13.04
CA GLU A 85 -7.35 7.16 12.98
C GLU A 85 -8.58 7.74 13.69
N GLY A 86 -9.75 7.10 13.55
CA GLY A 86 -10.95 7.48 14.29
C GLY A 86 -10.74 7.42 15.82
N SER A 87 -10.00 6.40 16.30
CA SER A 87 -9.68 6.26 17.72
C SER A 87 -8.73 7.34 18.24
N LYS A 88 -7.79 7.82 17.41
CA LYS A 88 -6.86 8.91 17.74
C LYS A 88 -7.62 10.23 17.88
N LEU A 89 -8.53 10.52 16.96
CA LEU A 89 -9.39 11.71 17.01
C LEU A 89 -10.36 11.72 18.21
N LEU A 90 -10.85 10.54 18.62
CA LEU A 90 -11.64 10.39 19.84
C LEU A 90 -10.85 10.74 21.11
N LYS A 91 -9.56 10.38 21.16
CA LYS A 91 -8.68 10.68 22.30
C LYS A 91 -8.33 12.18 22.34
N ASP A 92 -8.04 12.79 21.19
CA ASP A 92 -7.72 14.21 21.06
C ASP A 92 -8.88 15.14 21.46
N ARG A 93 -10.14 14.69 21.29
CA ARG A 93 -11.34 15.40 21.76
C ARG A 93 -11.56 15.33 23.28
N LYS A 94 -11.08 14.29 23.95
CA LYS A 94 -11.23 14.16 25.42
C LYS A 94 -10.23 15.04 26.17
N SER A 95 -9.02 15.20 25.64
CA SER A 95 -7.94 16.01 26.22
C SER A 95 -8.14 17.53 26.05
N SER A 96 -9.02 17.98 25.16
CA SER A 96 -9.29 19.40 24.89
C SER A 96 -10.46 20.00 25.70
N SER A 97 -11.10 19.22 26.60
CA SER A 97 -12.27 19.68 27.37
C SER A 97 -11.98 20.32 28.73
N SER A 98 -10.71 20.49 29.15
CA SER A 98 -10.37 21.09 30.46
C SER A 98 -9.75 22.50 30.36
N LYS A 99 -10.44 23.48 29.77
CA LYS A 99 -10.17 24.92 30.02
C LYS A 99 -11.49 25.72 30.02
N ASN A 100 -11.78 26.36 31.14
CA ASN A 100 -12.99 27.16 31.42
C ASN A 100 -12.97 28.53 30.71
N SER A 101 -14.15 28.94 30.20
CA SER A 101 -14.80 30.29 30.10
C SER A 101 -13.95 31.56 29.84
N THR A 102 -14.28 32.52 28.97
CA THR A 102 -15.54 33.29 28.81
C THR A 102 -15.64 34.07 27.48
N ALA A 103 -16.88 34.19 26.98
CA ALA A 103 -17.49 35.26 26.16
C ALA A 103 -16.88 35.71 24.82
N GLY A 104 -17.66 35.50 23.74
CA GLY A 104 -17.46 36.09 22.41
C GLY A 104 -17.86 35.12 21.31
N CYS A 105 -19.11 35.18 20.85
CA CYS A 105 -19.65 34.33 19.80
C CYS A 105 -19.00 34.66 18.45
N GLY A 106 -17.91 33.96 18.12
CA GLY A 106 -17.34 33.86 16.79
C GLY A 106 -16.87 32.42 16.63
N ILE A 107 -17.63 31.62 15.89
CA ILE A 107 -17.39 30.19 15.70
C ILE A 107 -15.94 30.00 15.23
N SER A 108 -15.07 29.53 16.13
CA SER A 108 -13.66 29.28 15.83
C SER A 108 -13.57 28.05 14.93
N LEU A 109 -13.74 28.25 13.63
CA LEU A 109 -13.72 27.22 12.57
C LEU A 109 -12.34 26.57 12.36
N LEU A 110 -11.35 26.83 13.20
CA LEU A 110 -9.94 26.53 12.95
C LEU A 110 -9.32 25.42 13.83
N SER A 111 -10.07 24.79 14.75
CA SER A 111 -9.58 23.66 15.56
C SER A 111 -9.77 22.27 14.92
N CYS A 112 -10.31 22.21 13.69
CA CYS A 112 -10.68 20.95 13.03
C CYS A 112 -9.76 20.54 11.85
N PHE A 113 -8.69 21.26 11.53
CA PHE A 113 -7.87 21.01 10.32
C PHE A 113 -7.16 19.63 10.28
N PRO A 114 -6.46 19.18 11.33
CA PRO A 114 -5.85 17.84 11.36
C PRO A 114 -6.89 16.72 11.34
N VAL A 115 -8.12 17.03 11.77
CA VAL A 115 -9.27 16.14 11.74
C VAL A 115 -9.76 16.04 10.30
N ILE A 116 -10.03 17.17 9.63
CA ILE A 116 -10.54 17.23 8.25
C ILE A 116 -9.57 16.61 7.24
N GLN A 117 -8.26 16.80 7.41
CA GLN A 117 -7.25 16.21 6.53
C GLN A 117 -7.24 14.68 6.65
N ARG A 118 -7.26 14.14 7.87
CA ARG A 118 -7.32 12.68 8.10
C ARG A 118 -8.64 12.08 7.64
N ARG A 119 -9.76 12.81 7.79
CA ARG A 119 -11.05 12.46 7.17
C ARG A 119 -10.92 12.36 5.66
N HIS A 120 -10.30 13.36 5.04
CA HIS A 120 -10.16 13.42 3.59
C HIS A 120 -9.30 12.29 3.04
N GLU A 121 -8.18 11.97 3.69
CA GLU A 121 -7.28 10.90 3.27
C GLU A 121 -7.98 9.52 3.28
N ILE A 122 -8.67 9.20 4.37
CA ILE A 122 -9.45 7.96 4.49
C ILE A 122 -10.61 7.96 3.49
N ALA A 123 -11.28 9.10 3.31
CA ALA A 123 -12.36 9.24 2.32
C ALA A 123 -11.88 9.05 0.88
N VAL A 124 -10.66 9.48 0.54
CA VAL A 124 -10.07 9.24 -0.79
C VAL A 124 -9.77 7.75 -0.97
N LYS A 125 -9.12 7.09 0.01
CA LYS A 125 -8.85 5.64 -0.07
C LYS A 125 -10.14 4.82 -0.21
N ILE A 126 -11.19 5.16 0.54
CA ILE A 126 -12.50 4.50 0.44
C ILE A 126 -13.15 4.78 -0.93
N ARG A 127 -13.03 6.00 -1.48
CA ARG A 127 -13.56 6.32 -2.82
C ARG A 127 -12.83 5.57 -3.93
N ASP A 128 -11.50 5.55 -3.91
CA ASP A 128 -10.70 4.81 -4.89
C ASP A 128 -11.00 3.30 -4.84
N LEU A 129 -11.15 2.74 -3.64
CA LEU A 129 -11.56 1.35 -3.47
C LEU A 129 -12.99 1.13 -3.98
N ASN A 130 -13.92 2.03 -3.67
CA ASN A 130 -15.28 1.98 -4.18
C ASN A 130 -15.32 1.94 -5.71
N ASP A 131 -14.56 2.81 -6.37
CA ASP A 131 -14.51 2.88 -7.83
C ASP A 131 -13.93 1.60 -8.42
N ARG A 132 -12.87 1.05 -7.80
CA ARG A 132 -12.25 -0.22 -8.22
C ARG A 132 -13.21 -1.41 -8.03
N VAL A 133 -13.88 -1.52 -6.89
CA VAL A 133 -14.85 -2.59 -6.59
C VAL A 133 -16.10 -2.45 -7.48
N GLU A 134 -16.51 -1.23 -7.81
CA GLU A 134 -17.61 -0.97 -8.76
C GLU A 134 -17.24 -1.39 -10.18
N GLN A 135 -16.00 -1.14 -10.62
CA GLN A 135 -15.48 -1.67 -11.89
C GLN A 135 -15.44 -3.19 -11.88
N LEU A 136 -14.98 -3.82 -10.80
CA LEU A 136 -14.97 -5.28 -10.66
C LEU A 136 -16.39 -5.86 -10.74
N SER A 137 -17.36 -5.25 -10.07
CA SER A 137 -18.77 -5.66 -10.16
C SER A 137 -19.31 -5.59 -11.60
N LYS A 138 -18.99 -4.51 -12.34
CA LYS A 138 -19.39 -4.36 -13.76
C LYS A 138 -18.75 -5.42 -14.66
N HIS A 139 -17.46 -5.70 -14.48
CA HIS A 139 -16.77 -6.78 -15.21
C HIS A 139 -17.33 -8.15 -14.84
N GLY A 140 -17.60 -8.40 -13.56
CA GLY A 140 -18.24 -9.61 -13.05
C GLY A 140 -19.55 -9.91 -13.79
N ASN A 141 -20.45 -8.92 -13.83
CA ASN A 141 -21.74 -9.05 -14.52
C ASN A 141 -21.62 -9.34 -16.01
N SER A 142 -20.56 -8.89 -16.69
CA SER A 142 -20.35 -9.20 -18.12
C SER A 142 -20.10 -10.69 -18.38
N PHE A 143 -19.55 -11.42 -17.41
CA PHE A 143 -19.32 -12.87 -17.52
C PHE A 143 -20.61 -13.70 -17.37
N LEU A 144 -21.64 -13.18 -16.70
CA LEU A 144 -22.95 -13.86 -16.61
C LEU A 144 -23.73 -13.87 -17.93
N HIS A 145 -23.37 -12.98 -18.87
CA HIS A 145 -24.01 -12.83 -20.17
C HIS A 145 -23.32 -13.62 -21.30
N LEU A 146 -22.16 -14.22 -21.05
CA LEU A 146 -21.44 -15.05 -22.00
C LEU A 146 -21.58 -16.52 -21.61
N GLY A 147 -22.66 -17.15 -22.05
CA GLY A 147 -22.87 -18.58 -21.88
C GLY A 147 -22.11 -19.42 -22.91
N ALA A 148 -21.29 -20.34 -22.41
CA ALA A 148 -20.91 -21.65 -22.97
C ALA A 148 -20.09 -21.70 -24.27
N GLY A 149 -18.80 -22.00 -24.13
CA GLY A 149 -17.99 -22.68 -25.16
C GLY A 149 -16.77 -23.36 -24.53
N PRO A 150 -16.45 -24.62 -24.89
CA PRO A 150 -15.32 -25.32 -24.30
C PRO A 150 -14.05 -25.02 -25.10
N THR A 151 -13.02 -24.48 -24.44
CA THR A 151 -11.64 -24.66 -24.91
C THR A 151 -10.70 -24.70 -23.73
N GLY A 152 -10.16 -25.89 -23.51
CA GLY A 152 -9.09 -26.10 -22.56
C GLY A 152 -7.78 -25.49 -23.05
N GLN A 153 -7.02 -24.95 -22.11
CA GLN A 153 -5.62 -25.29 -21.93
C GLN A 153 -5.22 -24.84 -20.52
N GLY A 154 -4.63 -25.78 -19.77
CA GLY A 154 -4.23 -25.58 -18.39
C GLY A 154 -3.27 -24.41 -18.25
N SER A 155 -3.58 -23.50 -17.33
CA SER A 155 -2.63 -22.51 -16.84
C SER A 155 -2.32 -22.86 -15.39
N THR A 156 -1.05 -23.13 -15.14
CA THR A 156 -0.47 -23.32 -13.82
C THR A 156 -0.68 -22.04 -13.00
N SER A 157 -1.29 -22.16 -11.82
CA SER A 157 -1.35 -21.08 -10.85
C SER A 157 0.07 -20.74 -10.42
N LYS A 158 0.60 -19.61 -10.89
CA LYS A 158 1.86 -19.07 -10.35
C LYS A 158 1.61 -18.69 -8.88
N GLY A 159 2.22 -19.44 -7.98
CA GLY A 159 2.26 -19.08 -6.55
C GLY A 159 2.88 -17.70 -6.37
N ARG A 160 2.53 -17.02 -5.27
CA ARG A 160 3.26 -15.82 -4.83
C ARG A 160 4.67 -16.25 -4.43
N GLU A 161 5.62 -16.08 -5.34
CA GLU A 161 7.04 -16.32 -5.05
C GLU A 161 7.60 -15.11 -4.28
N SER A 162 7.89 -15.28 -2.98
CA SER A 162 8.77 -14.33 -2.27
C SER A 162 10.23 -14.73 -2.53
N SER A 163 11.03 -13.78 -3.02
CA SER A 163 12.43 -14.07 -3.35
C SER A 163 13.29 -14.05 -2.10
N LYS A 164 14.34 -14.88 -2.04
CA LYS A 164 15.36 -14.80 -0.99
C LYS A 164 16.29 -13.59 -1.14
N LEU A 165 16.24 -12.94 -2.30
CA LEU A 165 17.13 -11.86 -2.68
C LEU A 165 16.66 -10.57 -2.02
N VAL A 166 17.57 -9.94 -1.28
CA VAL A 166 17.37 -8.57 -0.78
C VAL A 166 17.48 -7.63 -1.97
N GLU A 167 16.35 -7.29 -2.60
CA GLU A 167 16.26 -6.11 -3.47
C GLU A 167 16.46 -4.82 -2.64
N PRO A 168 16.88 -3.70 -3.26
CA PRO A 168 17.94 -2.83 -2.75
C PRO A 168 17.64 -2.27 -1.35
N ASN A 169 18.71 -1.87 -0.65
CA ASN A 169 18.83 -1.37 0.73
C ASN A 169 17.92 -0.19 1.15
N LEU A 170 16.74 -0.03 0.55
CA LEU A 170 15.72 0.91 0.90
C LEU A 170 14.83 0.35 2.01
N VAL A 171 15.38 0.37 3.22
CA VAL A 171 14.65 0.01 4.43
C VAL A 171 14.68 1.15 5.43
N GLY A 172 13.58 1.33 6.16
CA GLY A 172 13.47 2.34 7.21
C GLY A 172 14.45 2.08 8.34
N LYS A 173 14.75 3.13 9.12
CA LYS A 173 15.65 3.04 10.29
C LYS A 173 15.14 2.03 11.32
N GLU A 174 13.82 1.88 11.45
CA GLU A 174 13.15 0.92 12.33
C GLU A 174 13.43 -0.52 11.92
N ILE A 175 13.32 -0.86 10.63
CA ILE A 175 13.64 -2.20 10.11
C ILE A 175 15.14 -2.47 10.30
N MET A 176 16.00 -1.49 10.04
CA MET A 176 17.45 -1.64 10.25
C MET A 176 17.80 -1.92 11.72
N HIS A 177 17.17 -1.20 12.65
CA HIS A 177 17.39 -1.40 14.08
C HIS A 177 16.84 -2.74 14.55
N SER A 178 15.62 -3.08 14.14
CA SER A 178 14.96 -4.34 14.48
C SER A 178 15.72 -5.54 13.91
N SER A 179 16.25 -5.42 12.69
CA SER A 179 17.09 -6.45 12.08
C SER A 179 18.32 -6.73 12.92
N LYS A 180 19.06 -5.70 13.37
CA LYS A 180 20.25 -5.89 14.22
C LYS A 180 19.88 -6.60 15.53
N LYS A 181 18.84 -6.11 16.21
CA LYS A 181 18.35 -6.68 17.47
C LYS A 181 17.94 -8.14 17.32
N LEU A 182 17.22 -8.48 16.25
CA LEU A 182 16.75 -9.84 16.01
C LEU A 182 17.87 -10.77 15.55
N VAL A 183 18.86 -10.28 14.79
CA VAL A 183 20.08 -11.06 14.48
C VAL A 183 20.82 -11.39 15.77
N ASP A 184 21.03 -10.42 16.66
CA ASP A 184 21.71 -10.67 17.93
C ASP A 184 20.91 -11.66 18.81
N LEU A 185 19.58 -11.62 18.78
CA LEU A 185 18.71 -12.59 19.45
C LEU A 185 18.85 -14.01 18.85
N VAL A 186 18.81 -14.14 17.53
CA VAL A 186 18.99 -15.43 16.84
C VAL A 186 20.36 -16.05 17.17
N LEU A 187 21.42 -15.23 17.23
CA LEU A 187 22.75 -15.68 17.61
C LEU A 187 22.86 -16.09 19.08
N ALA A 188 22.21 -15.35 19.99
CA ALA A 188 22.15 -15.70 21.40
C ALA A 188 21.41 -17.01 21.65
N CYS A 189 20.46 -17.35 20.78
CA CYS A 189 19.63 -18.54 20.90
C CYS A 189 20.10 -19.73 20.04
N LYS A 190 21.25 -19.63 19.36
CA LYS A 190 21.69 -20.62 18.33
C LYS A 190 21.93 -22.04 18.84
N GLU A 191 22.10 -22.21 20.15
CA GLU A 191 22.32 -23.51 20.81
C GLU A 191 21.02 -24.14 21.34
N HIS A 192 19.89 -23.42 21.29
CA HIS A 192 18.61 -23.98 21.69
C HIS A 192 18.07 -24.97 20.65
N LYS A 193 17.39 -26.01 21.15
CA LYS A 193 16.51 -26.84 20.34
C LYS A 193 15.14 -26.19 20.25
N ASP A 194 14.55 -26.25 19.06
CA ASP A 194 13.20 -25.75 18.74
C ASP A 194 12.91 -24.30 19.19
N TYR A 195 13.80 -23.35 18.89
CA TYR A 195 13.57 -21.94 19.22
C TYR A 195 12.73 -21.25 18.13
N LYS A 196 11.51 -20.86 18.47
CA LYS A 196 10.56 -20.21 17.54
C LYS A 196 10.53 -18.69 17.76
N LEU A 197 10.75 -17.94 16.68
CA LEU A 197 10.71 -16.49 16.61
C LEU A 197 9.60 -16.07 15.63
N ALA A 198 8.69 -15.19 16.04
CA ALA A 198 7.62 -14.70 15.18
C ALA A 198 7.80 -13.20 14.84
N ILE A 199 7.51 -12.83 13.60
CA ILE A 199 7.38 -11.45 13.12
C ILE A 199 5.93 -11.24 12.68
N VAL A 200 5.21 -10.35 13.36
CA VAL A 200 3.79 -10.10 13.13
C VAL A 200 3.51 -8.65 12.76
N GLY A 201 2.44 -8.40 12.00
CA GLY A 201 2.06 -7.06 11.55
C GLY A 201 1.17 -7.07 10.30
N THR A 202 0.64 -5.91 9.93
CA THR A 202 -0.34 -5.75 8.84
C THR A 202 0.23 -6.06 7.45
N GLY A 203 -0.63 -6.14 6.43
CA GLY A 203 -0.22 -6.31 5.03
C GLY A 203 0.76 -5.21 4.59
N GLY A 204 1.78 -5.55 3.81
CA GLY A 204 2.73 -4.57 3.25
C GLY A 204 3.65 -3.84 4.23
N VAL A 205 3.55 -4.09 5.54
CA VAL A 205 4.31 -3.33 6.57
C VAL A 205 5.82 -3.62 6.61
N GLY A 206 6.31 -4.60 5.83
CA GLY A 206 7.73 -4.93 5.73
C GLY A 206 8.21 -6.13 6.56
N LYS A 207 7.30 -7.04 6.98
CA LYS A 207 7.67 -8.29 7.69
C LYS A 207 8.64 -9.16 6.91
N THR A 208 8.29 -9.50 5.67
CA THR A 208 9.12 -10.27 4.75
C THR A 208 10.48 -9.59 4.55
N THR A 209 10.50 -8.27 4.40
CA THR A 209 11.74 -7.49 4.28
C THR A 209 12.62 -7.60 5.53
N LEU A 210 12.03 -7.52 6.73
CA LEU A 210 12.76 -7.72 7.98
C LEU A 210 13.32 -9.14 8.09
N ALA A 211 12.52 -10.15 7.78
CA ALA A 211 12.97 -11.54 7.76
C ALA A 211 14.10 -11.77 6.74
N GLN A 212 14.01 -11.19 5.53
CA GLN A 212 15.07 -11.26 4.52
C GLN A 212 16.37 -10.62 5.01
N LYS A 213 16.29 -9.51 5.75
CA LYS A 213 17.47 -8.85 6.36
C LYS A 213 18.13 -9.73 7.41
N ILE A 214 17.35 -10.44 8.23
CA ILE A 214 17.88 -11.40 9.21
C ILE A 214 18.51 -12.60 8.50
N TYR A 215 17.77 -13.23 7.58
CA TYR A 215 18.21 -14.44 6.89
C TYR A 215 19.49 -14.25 6.07
N ASN A 216 19.64 -13.09 5.44
CA ASN A 216 20.82 -12.79 4.63
C ASN A 216 21.94 -12.09 5.41
N ASP A 217 21.81 -11.88 6.72
CA ASP A 217 22.84 -11.23 7.52
C ASP A 217 24.15 -12.05 7.52
N GLN A 218 25.28 -11.36 7.38
CA GLN A 218 26.60 -12.00 7.31
C GLN A 218 26.97 -12.76 8.58
N LYS A 219 26.39 -12.39 9.73
CA LYS A 219 26.61 -13.11 10.99
C LYS A 219 25.80 -14.40 11.08
N ILE A 220 24.66 -14.51 10.39
CA ILE A 220 23.79 -15.71 10.46
C ILE A 220 24.32 -16.84 9.58
N LYS A 221 24.80 -16.52 8.37
CA LYS A 221 25.28 -17.51 7.40
C LYS A 221 26.28 -18.55 7.94
N PRO A 222 27.35 -18.18 8.66
CA PRO A 222 28.34 -19.15 9.13
C PRO A 222 27.89 -20.00 10.32
N GLU A 223 26.82 -19.62 11.03
CA GLU A 223 26.42 -20.25 12.30
C GLU A 223 25.49 -21.47 12.10
N PHE A 224 24.78 -21.52 10.98
CA PHE A 224 23.84 -22.61 10.68
C PHE A 224 24.31 -23.45 9.51
N GLN A 225 24.54 -24.75 9.76
CA GLN A 225 24.99 -25.70 8.75
C GLN A 225 23.93 -25.98 7.67
N LYS A 226 22.65 -25.84 8.01
CA LYS A 226 21.53 -25.95 7.08
C LYS A 226 20.62 -24.73 7.22
N GLN A 227 20.21 -24.16 6.09
CA GLN A 227 19.29 -23.01 6.07
C GLN A 227 18.24 -23.18 4.98
N ALA A 228 17.02 -22.77 5.27
CA ALA A 228 15.94 -22.77 4.30
C ALA A 228 15.04 -21.54 4.46
N TRP A 229 14.48 -21.10 3.34
CA TRP A 229 13.47 -20.05 3.29
C TRP A 229 12.34 -20.54 2.41
N VAL A 230 11.13 -20.54 2.94
CA VAL A 230 9.93 -21.02 2.27
C VAL A 230 8.81 -19.99 2.44
N CYS A 231 8.19 -19.61 1.32
CA CYS A 231 6.99 -18.78 1.32
C CYS A 231 5.77 -19.71 1.42
N VAL A 232 4.94 -19.54 2.43
CA VAL A 232 3.77 -20.38 2.67
C VAL A 232 2.59 -19.82 1.89
N SER A 233 2.18 -20.52 0.83
CA SER A 233 1.01 -20.12 0.05
C SER A 233 -0.29 -20.31 0.85
N GLN A 234 -1.28 -19.44 0.58
CA GLN A 234 -2.63 -19.54 1.16
C GLN A 234 -3.29 -20.91 0.93
N GLU A 235 -3.05 -21.52 -0.23
CA GLU A 235 -3.45 -22.89 -0.53
C GLU A 235 -2.26 -23.80 -0.13
N CYS A 236 -2.04 -23.98 1.18
CA CYS A 236 -0.91 -24.75 1.67
C CYS A 236 -1.08 -26.22 1.28
N ASN A 237 -0.22 -26.71 0.39
CA ASN A 237 -0.06 -28.13 0.17
C ASN A 237 1.16 -28.60 0.97
N GLU A 238 0.91 -29.34 2.05
CA GLU A 238 1.92 -29.82 3.00
C GLU A 238 3.08 -30.56 2.30
N VAL A 239 2.77 -31.37 1.28
CA VAL A 239 3.76 -32.07 0.46
C VAL A 239 4.66 -31.07 -0.28
N ASN A 240 4.07 -30.05 -0.90
CA ASN A 240 4.83 -29.04 -1.64
C ASN A 240 5.71 -28.19 -0.71
N LEU A 241 5.22 -27.88 0.49
CA LEU A 241 5.99 -27.16 1.51
C LEU A 241 7.24 -27.96 1.92
N LEU A 242 7.08 -29.22 2.31
CA LEU A 242 8.20 -30.07 2.73
C LEU A 242 9.20 -30.28 1.57
N LYS A 243 8.69 -30.45 0.35
CA LYS A 243 9.51 -30.48 -0.88
C LYS A 243 10.29 -29.18 -1.07
N GLU A 244 9.68 -28.03 -0.85
CA GLU A 244 10.39 -26.76 -0.94
C GLU A 244 11.49 -26.64 0.12
N ILE A 245 11.24 -27.08 1.36
CA ILE A 245 12.27 -27.14 2.41
C ILE A 245 13.45 -28.03 1.98
N LEU A 246 13.17 -29.26 1.51
CA LEU A 246 14.19 -30.20 1.02
C LEU A 246 15.03 -29.61 -0.11
N ARG A 247 14.37 -28.91 -1.05
CA ARG A 247 15.05 -28.24 -2.17
C ARG A 247 16.02 -27.18 -1.67
N ASN A 248 15.62 -26.41 -0.66
CA ASN A 248 16.44 -25.36 -0.06
C ASN A 248 17.68 -25.90 0.67
N ILE A 249 17.59 -27.09 1.26
CA ILE A 249 18.71 -27.74 1.98
C ILE A 249 19.55 -28.69 1.09
N GLY A 250 19.23 -28.76 -0.21
CA GLY A 250 20.00 -29.46 -1.24
C GLY A 250 19.66 -30.94 -1.41
N VAL A 251 18.42 -31.34 -1.12
CA VAL A 251 17.98 -32.75 -1.18
C VAL A 251 17.03 -32.97 -2.36
N HIS A 252 17.29 -34.03 -3.13
CA HIS A 252 16.47 -34.44 -4.27
C HIS A 252 15.14 -35.04 -3.82
N GLN A 253 14.09 -34.78 -4.60
CA GLN A 253 12.72 -35.22 -4.34
C GLN A 253 12.22 -36.07 -5.51
N ASP A 254 11.42 -37.05 -5.17
CA ASP A 254 10.86 -38.02 -6.11
C ASP A 254 9.36 -37.76 -6.31
N GLN A 255 8.79 -38.31 -7.37
CA GLN A 255 7.34 -38.22 -7.58
C GLN A 255 6.62 -39.21 -6.67
N GLY A 256 5.50 -38.78 -6.07
CA GLY A 256 4.64 -39.63 -5.24
C GLY A 256 5.07 -39.80 -3.78
N GLU A 257 6.08 -39.08 -3.30
CA GLU A 257 6.52 -39.13 -1.90
C GLU A 257 5.41 -38.73 -0.93
N THR A 258 5.28 -39.52 0.14
CA THR A 258 4.37 -39.25 1.26
C THR A 258 4.96 -38.21 2.21
N ILE A 259 4.11 -37.59 3.04
CA ILE A 259 4.54 -36.63 4.08
C ILE A 259 5.59 -37.25 5.01
N ALA A 260 5.39 -38.49 5.44
CA ALA A 260 6.32 -39.20 6.33
C ALA A 260 7.70 -39.43 5.69
N GLU A 261 7.74 -39.79 4.40
CA GLU A 261 9.01 -39.94 3.67
C GLU A 261 9.75 -38.61 3.56
N LEU A 262 9.03 -37.51 3.28
CA LEU A 262 9.61 -36.17 3.21
C LEU A 262 10.13 -35.69 4.58
N GLN A 263 9.36 -35.92 5.65
CA GLN A 263 9.76 -35.64 7.03
C GLN A 263 11.02 -36.42 7.41
N ASN A 264 11.10 -37.71 7.06
CA ASN A 264 12.30 -38.53 7.30
C ASN A 264 13.52 -38.00 6.54
N LYS A 265 13.36 -37.63 5.26
CA LYS A 265 14.44 -37.02 4.47
C LYS A 265 14.93 -35.70 5.10
N ILE A 266 14.03 -34.88 5.65
CA ILE A 266 14.42 -33.67 6.39
C ILE A 266 15.21 -34.06 7.64
N ALA A 267 14.66 -34.96 8.48
CA ALA A 267 15.26 -35.41 9.73
C ALA A 267 16.69 -35.95 9.52
N GLU A 268 16.88 -36.86 8.56
CA GLU A 268 18.20 -37.41 8.20
C GLU A 268 19.17 -36.31 7.76
N THR A 269 18.68 -35.32 7.01
CA THR A 269 19.51 -34.23 6.48
C THR A 269 19.98 -33.28 7.57
N ILE A 270 19.13 -32.97 8.56
CA ILE A 270 19.43 -32.05 9.66
C ILE A 270 19.98 -32.74 10.90
N ASN A 271 20.03 -34.08 10.92
CA ASN A 271 20.48 -34.87 12.06
C ASN A 271 21.86 -34.40 12.58
N GLY A 272 21.91 -34.01 13.85
CA GLY A 272 23.12 -33.53 14.52
C GLY A 272 23.66 -32.19 13.99
N LYS A 273 22.88 -31.43 13.21
CA LYS A 273 23.30 -30.17 12.60
C LYS A 273 22.52 -28.98 13.16
N SER A 274 23.10 -27.78 13.03
CA SER A 274 22.39 -26.52 13.29
C SER A 274 21.52 -26.13 12.09
N PHE A 275 20.23 -25.90 12.32
CA PHE A 275 19.24 -25.62 11.29
C PHE A 275 18.54 -24.27 11.50
N PHE A 276 18.49 -23.43 10.47
CA PHE A 276 17.72 -22.18 10.49
C PHE A 276 16.68 -22.16 9.36
N LEU A 277 15.41 -22.07 9.73
CA LEU A 277 14.29 -22.10 8.80
C LEU A 277 13.50 -20.81 8.89
N VAL A 278 13.19 -20.21 7.74
CA VAL A 278 12.22 -19.12 7.63
C VAL A 278 10.98 -19.62 6.93
N LEU A 279 9.83 -19.45 7.58
CA LEU A 279 8.50 -19.65 7.02
C LEU A 279 7.83 -18.28 6.87
N ASP A 280 7.79 -17.79 5.64
CA ASP A 280 7.30 -16.46 5.29
C ASP A 280 5.81 -16.50 4.90
N ASP A 281 5.03 -15.55 5.40
CA ASP A 281 3.59 -15.38 5.16
C ASP A 281 2.74 -16.59 5.61
N VAL A 282 2.93 -17.07 6.85
CA VAL A 282 2.17 -18.19 7.44
C VAL A 282 0.73 -17.79 7.75
N TRP A 283 -0.22 -18.60 7.26
CA TRP A 283 -1.68 -18.43 7.41
C TRP A 283 -2.32 -19.34 8.45
N GLU A 284 -1.70 -20.49 8.75
CA GLU A 284 -2.20 -21.50 9.68
C GLU A 284 -1.06 -22.08 10.52
N SER A 285 -1.31 -22.37 11.79
CA SER A 285 -0.30 -22.91 12.72
C SER A 285 0.07 -24.37 12.43
N SER A 286 -0.82 -25.14 11.81
CA SER A 286 -0.65 -26.55 11.43
C SER A 286 0.60 -26.82 10.59
N VAL A 287 1.07 -25.80 9.86
CA VAL A 287 2.30 -25.83 9.07
C VAL A 287 3.53 -26.15 9.94
N ILE A 288 3.54 -25.74 11.21
CA ILE A 288 4.63 -26.01 12.14
C ILE A 288 4.58 -27.44 12.66
N ASP A 289 3.40 -28.02 12.83
CA ASP A 289 3.20 -29.39 13.32
C ASP A 289 3.89 -30.42 12.39
N LEU A 290 3.98 -30.11 11.09
CA LEU A 290 4.72 -30.91 10.11
C LEU A 290 6.22 -30.99 10.39
N LEU A 291 6.76 -30.08 11.18
CA LEU A 291 8.19 -29.93 11.42
C LEU A 291 8.61 -30.37 12.83
N GLU A 292 7.69 -30.61 13.75
CA GLU A 292 8.01 -31.02 15.12
C GLU A 292 8.89 -32.28 15.14
N ALA A 293 8.45 -33.36 14.48
CA ALA A 293 9.19 -34.62 14.48
C ALA A 293 10.57 -34.53 13.80
N PRO A 294 10.74 -33.92 12.60
CA PRO A 294 12.06 -33.76 12.01
C PRO A 294 13.03 -32.90 12.82
N ILE A 295 12.53 -31.85 13.48
CA ILE A 295 13.38 -30.87 14.18
C ILE A 295 14.08 -31.45 15.40
N ASP A 296 13.50 -32.45 16.07
CA ASP A 296 14.11 -33.10 17.24
C ASP A 296 15.48 -33.74 16.95
N PHE A 297 15.71 -34.15 15.70
CA PHE A 297 16.97 -34.72 15.23
C PHE A 297 18.07 -33.68 15.05
N ALA A 298 17.75 -32.39 14.95
CA ALA A 298 18.74 -31.34 14.86
C ALA A 298 19.54 -31.21 16.17
N ALA A 299 20.80 -30.78 16.07
CA ALA A 299 21.58 -30.40 17.25
C ALA A 299 21.01 -29.12 17.87
N SER A 300 20.66 -28.15 17.03
CA SER A 300 19.95 -26.93 17.38
C SER A 300 19.10 -26.46 16.20
N SER A 301 18.01 -25.75 16.48
CA SER A 301 17.09 -25.30 15.43
C SER A 301 16.42 -23.99 15.80
N ILE A 302 16.41 -23.05 14.85
CA ILE A 302 15.65 -21.81 14.96
C ILE A 302 14.65 -21.73 13.81
N ILE A 303 13.39 -21.50 14.13
CA ILE A 303 12.32 -21.25 13.16
C ILE A 303 11.88 -19.80 13.27
N LEU A 304 12.04 -19.04 12.19
CA LEU A 304 11.52 -17.70 12.04
C LEU A 304 10.23 -17.74 11.23
N VAL A 305 9.12 -17.29 11.83
CA VAL A 305 7.81 -17.22 11.19
C VAL A 305 7.45 -15.76 10.92
N THR A 306 6.97 -15.44 9.71
CA THR A 306 6.28 -14.17 9.46
C THR A 306 4.79 -14.41 9.28
N THR A 307 3.94 -13.59 9.89
CA THR A 307 2.49 -13.74 9.76
C THR A 307 1.76 -12.40 9.93
N ARG A 308 0.51 -12.34 9.45
CA ARG A 308 -0.41 -11.22 9.70
C ARG A 308 -1.26 -11.44 10.95
N ASP A 309 -1.34 -12.67 11.45
CA ASP A 309 -2.23 -13.05 12.54
C ASP A 309 -1.47 -13.25 13.85
N ASP A 310 -1.76 -12.40 14.84
CA ASP A 310 -1.17 -12.48 16.18
C ASP A 310 -1.49 -13.82 16.87
N ARG A 311 -2.60 -14.49 16.55
CA ARG A 311 -3.00 -15.77 17.15
C ARG A 311 -2.01 -16.89 16.81
N ILE A 312 -1.53 -16.91 15.57
CA ILE A 312 -0.56 -17.92 15.10
C ILE A 312 0.70 -17.89 15.97
N THR A 313 1.13 -16.72 16.43
CA THR A 313 2.32 -16.62 17.29
C THR A 313 2.14 -17.32 18.65
N MET A 314 0.91 -17.36 19.16
CA MET A 314 0.57 -18.08 20.39
C MET A 314 0.46 -19.57 20.14
N ASP A 315 -0.20 -19.96 19.05
CA ASP A 315 -0.42 -21.37 18.69
C ASP A 315 0.89 -22.11 18.43
N ILE A 316 1.86 -21.45 17.79
CA ILE A 316 3.19 -22.03 17.56
C ILE A 316 4.12 -21.93 18.78
N HIS A 317 3.65 -21.38 19.91
CA HIS A 317 4.44 -21.16 21.12
C HIS A 317 5.72 -20.36 20.86
N ALA A 318 5.63 -19.25 20.12
CA ALA A 318 6.79 -18.42 19.80
C ALA A 318 7.45 -17.87 21.08
N ALA A 319 8.72 -18.21 21.28
CA ALA A 319 9.52 -17.74 22.41
C ALA A 319 9.76 -16.22 22.36
N HIS A 320 9.76 -15.64 21.16
CA HIS A 320 9.80 -14.21 20.96
C HIS A 320 8.87 -13.80 19.82
N THR A 321 8.12 -12.72 20.02
CA THR A 321 7.27 -12.13 18.99
C THR A 321 7.65 -10.66 18.77
N HIS A 322 8.04 -10.33 17.55
CA HIS A 322 8.37 -8.98 17.12
C HIS A 322 7.26 -8.40 16.26
N ARG A 323 6.60 -7.35 16.74
CA ARG A 323 5.58 -6.65 15.97
C ARG A 323 6.20 -5.54 15.10
N VAL A 324 6.02 -5.65 13.78
CA VAL A 324 6.36 -4.60 12.83
C VAL A 324 5.20 -3.61 12.79
N ASN A 325 5.46 -2.39 13.27
CA ASN A 325 4.49 -1.31 13.26
C ASN A 325 4.63 -0.47 11.99
N LEU A 326 3.58 0.30 11.66
CA LEU A 326 3.64 1.32 10.65
C LEU A 326 4.78 2.30 10.97
N MET A 327 5.58 2.64 9.95
CA MET A 327 6.63 3.63 10.09
C MET A 327 6.04 5.03 10.25
N SER A 328 6.79 5.92 10.90
CA SER A 328 6.45 7.34 10.99
C SER A 328 6.42 8.00 9.60
N GLU A 329 5.62 9.05 9.43
CA GLU A 329 5.52 9.81 8.17
C GLU A 329 6.88 10.28 7.66
N GLU A 330 7.78 10.69 8.57
CA GLU A 330 9.12 11.18 8.24
C GLU A 330 9.98 10.08 7.59
N VAL A 331 9.95 8.87 8.15
CA VAL A 331 10.67 7.72 7.57
C VAL A 331 10.04 7.26 6.26
N GLY A 332 8.70 7.20 6.22
CA GLY A 332 7.98 6.89 4.98
C GLY A 332 8.37 7.84 3.86
N TRP A 333 8.46 9.13 4.17
CA TRP A 333 8.93 10.16 3.26
C TRP A 333 10.40 9.99 2.86
N GLU A 334 11.31 9.72 3.80
CA GLU A 334 12.71 9.47 3.48
C GLU A 334 12.88 8.30 2.51
N LEU A 335 12.14 7.21 2.72
CA LEU A 335 12.18 6.03 1.85
C LEU A 335 11.56 6.32 0.48
N LEU A 336 10.39 6.98 0.46
CA LEU A 336 9.77 7.42 -0.77
C LEU A 336 10.70 8.36 -1.55
N TRP A 337 11.33 9.31 -0.88
CA TRP A 337 12.29 10.22 -1.52
C TRP A 337 13.49 9.50 -2.11
N LYS A 338 14.04 8.52 -1.39
CA LYS A 338 15.14 7.67 -1.89
C LYS A 338 14.69 6.82 -3.07
N SER A 339 13.48 6.24 -3.07
CA SER A 339 12.95 5.49 -4.22
C SER A 339 12.65 6.40 -5.41
N MET A 340 12.19 7.63 -5.16
CA MET A 340 11.84 8.56 -6.23
C MET A 340 13.03 9.02 -7.07
N LYS A 341 14.27 8.82 -6.63
CA LYS A 341 15.45 9.00 -7.50
C LYS A 341 15.46 8.03 -8.69
N SER A 342 14.84 6.86 -8.52
CA SER A 342 14.74 5.82 -9.54
C SER A 342 13.39 5.82 -10.25
N ILE A 343 12.44 6.68 -9.89
CA ILE A 343 11.07 6.65 -10.46
C ILE A 343 11.06 6.81 -11.97
N GLY A 344 12.04 7.52 -12.54
CA GLY A 344 12.16 7.73 -13.98
C GLY A 344 12.34 6.45 -14.80
N SER A 345 12.73 5.33 -14.17
CA SER A 345 12.78 4.02 -14.84
C SER A 345 11.41 3.34 -14.96
N LEU A 346 10.38 3.83 -14.28
CA LEU A 346 9.02 3.29 -14.34
C LEU A 346 8.29 3.80 -15.59
N LEU A 347 8.82 3.45 -16.77
CA LEU A 347 8.34 3.96 -18.06
C LEU A 347 6.86 3.66 -18.33
N ASN A 348 6.31 2.62 -17.72
CA ASN A 348 4.90 2.23 -17.86
C ASN A 348 3.98 2.82 -16.79
N LEU A 349 4.50 3.63 -15.86
CA LEU A 349 3.70 4.22 -14.79
C LEU A 349 2.68 5.21 -15.37
N GLN A 350 1.40 4.95 -15.13
CA GLN A 350 0.31 5.81 -15.62
C GLN A 350 -0.29 6.68 -14.51
N VAL A 351 -0.22 6.25 -13.25
CA VAL A 351 -0.77 6.98 -12.11
C VAL A 351 0.29 7.11 -11.04
N LEU A 352 0.57 8.35 -10.66
CA LEU A 352 1.39 8.70 -9.50
C LEU A 352 0.53 9.58 -8.59
N ASN A 353 -0.01 8.99 -7.54
CA ASN A 353 -0.83 9.70 -6.56
C ASN A 353 -0.04 9.91 -5.27
N LEU A 354 0.31 11.16 -4.98
CA LEU A 354 1.01 11.62 -3.79
C LEU A 354 0.15 12.62 -2.99
N GLN A 355 -1.17 12.60 -3.19
CA GLN A 355 -2.09 13.49 -2.50
C GLN A 355 -2.01 13.32 -0.98
N GLY A 356 -2.09 14.43 -0.25
CA GLY A 356 -2.10 14.45 1.20
C GLY A 356 -0.77 14.16 1.89
N CYS A 357 0.29 13.82 1.15
CA CYS A 357 1.64 13.62 1.69
C CYS A 357 2.19 14.93 2.30
N GLN A 358 2.08 15.09 3.62
CA GLN A 358 2.52 16.32 4.31
C GLN A 358 4.03 16.54 4.31
N ALA A 359 4.81 15.50 4.10
CA ALA A 359 6.26 15.63 3.98
C ALA A 359 6.73 15.93 2.53
N LEU A 360 5.82 15.95 1.55
CA LEU A 360 6.14 16.19 0.14
C LEU A 360 6.43 17.67 -0.11
N HIS A 361 7.68 18.08 0.16
CA HIS A 361 8.14 19.45 -0.09
C HIS A 361 8.82 19.63 -1.45
N SER A 362 9.29 18.54 -2.05
CA SER A 362 9.98 18.57 -3.34
C SER A 362 9.66 17.37 -4.23
N LEU A 363 9.79 17.54 -5.54
CA LEU A 363 9.73 16.50 -6.56
C LEU A 363 11.10 16.33 -7.25
N PRO A 364 11.56 15.09 -7.51
CA PRO A 364 12.82 14.89 -8.22
C PRO A 364 12.66 15.08 -9.74
N LEU A 365 13.77 15.44 -10.39
CA LEU A 365 13.84 15.60 -11.86
C LEU A 365 13.42 14.34 -12.63
N ALA A 366 13.61 13.15 -12.05
CA ALA A 366 13.22 11.89 -12.66
C ALA A 366 11.72 11.79 -13.02
N ILE A 367 10.84 12.57 -12.38
CA ILE A 367 9.41 12.60 -12.72
C ILE A 367 9.16 13.07 -14.16
N THR A 368 10.02 13.93 -14.71
CA THR A 368 9.86 14.39 -16.11
C THR A 368 10.21 13.31 -17.14
N GLN A 369 10.65 12.12 -16.70
CA GLN A 369 10.93 10.97 -17.57
C GLN A 369 9.73 10.02 -17.70
N LEU A 370 8.67 10.22 -16.92
CA LEU A 370 7.47 9.38 -16.89
C LEU A 370 6.53 9.71 -18.06
N CYS A 371 6.98 9.48 -19.30
CA CYS A 371 6.27 9.91 -20.52
C CYS A 371 4.85 9.32 -20.68
N ASN A 372 4.57 8.16 -20.08
CA ASN A 372 3.25 7.53 -20.08
C ASN A 372 2.35 7.93 -18.90
N LEU A 373 2.80 8.86 -18.05
CA LEU A 373 2.03 9.29 -16.89
C LEU A 373 0.76 10.03 -17.34
N ARG A 374 -0.37 9.55 -16.84
CA ARG A 374 -1.71 10.09 -17.11
C ARG A 374 -2.27 10.88 -15.94
N ARG A 375 -1.89 10.54 -14.72
CA ARG A 375 -2.33 11.22 -13.50
C ARG A 375 -1.18 11.50 -12.56
N LEU A 376 -1.03 12.77 -12.17
CA LEU A 376 -0.14 13.23 -11.12
C LEU A 376 -0.96 13.93 -10.05
N GLY A 377 -1.09 13.30 -8.89
CA GLY A 377 -1.83 13.83 -7.74
C GLY A 377 -0.90 14.40 -6.68
N LEU A 378 -0.99 15.71 -6.42
CA LEU A 378 -0.21 16.45 -5.43
C LEU A 378 -1.10 17.31 -4.51
N HIS A 379 -2.42 17.22 -4.68
CA HIS A 379 -3.39 17.96 -3.87
C HIS A 379 -3.16 17.75 -2.37
N GLY A 380 -3.31 18.81 -1.59
CA GLY A 380 -3.15 18.74 -0.12
C GLY A 380 -1.72 18.50 0.36
N THR A 381 -0.71 18.74 -0.48
CA THR A 381 0.72 18.64 -0.09
C THR A 381 1.34 20.03 0.04
N PRO A 382 2.38 20.21 0.88
CA PRO A 382 3.10 21.49 0.97
C PRO A 382 4.13 21.68 -0.16
N ILE A 383 3.96 21.00 -1.30
CA ILE A 383 4.93 20.97 -2.40
C ILE A 383 5.28 22.38 -2.87
N ASN A 384 6.57 22.68 -2.90
CA ASN A 384 7.10 23.95 -3.40
C ASN A 384 8.16 23.70 -4.47
N GLN A 385 9.11 22.82 -4.19
CA GLN A 385 10.25 22.61 -5.08
C GLN A 385 9.96 21.55 -6.14
N VAL A 386 9.79 21.98 -7.38
CA VAL A 386 9.43 21.10 -8.50
C VAL A 386 10.50 21.12 -9.59
N PRO A 387 10.62 20.07 -10.42
CA PRO A 387 11.54 20.08 -11.55
C PRO A 387 10.97 20.86 -12.72
N LYS A 388 11.81 21.55 -13.49
CA LYS A 388 11.42 22.13 -14.79
C LYS A 388 11.17 21.03 -15.81
N GLY A 389 10.15 21.18 -16.66
CA GLY A 389 9.85 20.25 -17.75
C GLY A 389 8.64 19.35 -17.51
N ILE A 390 7.68 19.76 -16.68
CA ILE A 390 6.40 19.05 -16.53
C ILE A 390 5.62 19.03 -17.85
N GLY A 391 5.78 20.07 -18.68
CA GLY A 391 5.18 20.16 -20.01
C GLY A 391 5.57 19.03 -20.98
N ARG A 392 6.63 18.25 -20.67
CA ARG A 392 7.04 17.07 -21.46
C ARG A 392 6.14 15.85 -21.25
N LEU A 393 5.30 15.86 -20.21
CA LEU A 393 4.40 14.75 -19.89
C LEU A 393 3.11 14.87 -20.72
N GLU A 394 3.22 14.72 -22.04
CA GLU A 394 2.11 14.97 -22.99
C GLU A 394 0.90 14.04 -22.78
N CYS A 395 1.09 12.86 -22.19
CA CYS A 395 0.02 11.91 -21.87
C CYS A 395 -0.79 12.27 -20.60
N LEU A 396 -0.42 13.36 -19.92
CA LEU A 396 -1.03 13.75 -18.65
C LEU A 396 -2.46 14.26 -18.87
N ASN A 397 -3.42 13.58 -18.26
CA ASN A 397 -4.84 13.91 -18.27
C ASN A 397 -5.24 14.65 -16.98
N ASP A 398 -4.72 14.21 -15.84
CA ASP A 398 -5.13 14.71 -14.53
C ASP A 398 -3.90 15.23 -13.78
N LEU A 399 -3.85 16.55 -13.57
CA LEU A 399 -2.81 17.22 -12.81
C LEU A 399 -3.45 17.95 -11.65
N GLU A 400 -3.29 17.38 -10.45
CA GLU A 400 -3.85 17.93 -9.22
C GLU A 400 -2.73 18.44 -8.33
N GLY A 401 -2.84 19.65 -7.81
CA GLY A 401 -1.89 20.27 -6.89
C GLY A 401 -0.70 20.89 -7.60
N PHE A 402 -0.89 21.56 -8.75
CA PHE A 402 0.19 22.25 -9.47
C PHE A 402 0.60 23.51 -8.68
N PRO A 403 1.78 23.55 -8.01
CA PRO A 403 2.25 24.76 -7.37
C PRO A 403 2.67 25.78 -8.42
N VAL A 404 1.97 26.90 -8.46
CA VAL A 404 2.31 28.02 -9.33
C VAL A 404 3.56 28.73 -8.81
N GLY A 405 4.47 29.07 -9.72
CA GLY A 405 5.71 29.76 -9.39
C GLY A 405 6.22 30.64 -10.54
N GLY A 406 6.97 31.67 -10.18
CA GLY A 406 7.46 32.68 -11.12
C GLY A 406 8.57 32.24 -12.08
N GLY A 407 9.07 31.00 -11.96
CA GLY A 407 10.15 30.43 -12.77
C GLY A 407 11.50 31.14 -12.54
N SER A 408 12.55 30.39 -12.22
CA SER A 408 13.93 30.89 -12.35
C SER A 408 14.57 30.18 -13.53
N ASP A 409 15.02 30.93 -14.54
CA ASP A 409 15.43 30.36 -15.83
C ASP A 409 16.65 29.41 -15.74
N ASN A 410 17.38 29.43 -14.63
CA ASN A 410 18.69 28.79 -14.53
C ASN A 410 18.80 27.63 -13.53
N ALA A 411 17.71 27.18 -12.91
CA ALA A 411 17.76 26.13 -11.88
C ALA A 411 17.07 24.81 -12.31
N LYS A 412 17.74 23.66 -12.04
CA LYS A 412 17.15 22.32 -12.24
C LYS A 412 15.94 22.05 -11.32
N ARG A 413 15.80 22.85 -10.25
CA ARG A 413 14.67 22.89 -9.34
C ARG A 413 14.14 24.32 -9.28
N GLN A 414 12.83 24.47 -9.32
CA GLN A 414 12.15 25.75 -9.30
C GLN A 414 11.13 25.76 -8.17
N ASP A 415 10.88 26.95 -7.65
CA ASP A 415 9.91 27.18 -6.60
C ASP A 415 8.54 27.43 -7.26
N GLY A 416 7.79 26.35 -7.43
CA GLY A 416 6.61 26.25 -8.30
C GLY A 416 6.94 26.08 -9.79
N TRP A 417 5.98 25.54 -10.54
CA TRP A 417 6.04 25.45 -11.99
C TRP A 417 5.61 26.77 -12.63
N ASN A 418 6.27 27.09 -13.74
CA ASN A 418 5.84 28.18 -14.59
C ASN A 418 4.54 27.78 -15.33
N LEU A 419 3.55 28.67 -15.33
CA LEU A 419 2.27 28.48 -16.00
C LEU A 419 2.43 28.23 -17.52
N GLU A 420 3.49 28.74 -18.14
CA GLU A 420 3.83 28.51 -19.54
C GLU A 420 4.02 27.02 -19.88
N GLU A 421 4.42 26.19 -18.92
CA GLU A 421 4.57 24.74 -19.14
C GLU A 421 3.22 24.05 -19.42
N LEU A 422 2.10 24.66 -18.99
CA LEU A 422 0.76 24.13 -19.25
C LEU A 422 0.42 24.15 -20.74
N ARG A 423 1.01 25.04 -21.56
CA ARG A 423 0.73 25.13 -23.01
C ARG A 423 0.95 23.79 -23.71
N HIS A 424 1.95 23.02 -23.27
CA HIS A 424 2.32 21.74 -23.87
C HIS A 424 1.42 20.57 -23.45
N LEU A 425 0.67 20.68 -22.35
CA LEU A 425 -0.18 19.60 -21.82
C LEU A 425 -1.56 19.59 -22.47
N SER A 426 -1.67 19.16 -23.73
CA SER A 426 -2.89 19.27 -24.54
C SER A 426 -4.03 18.32 -24.13
N ASN A 427 -3.71 17.21 -23.45
CA ASN A 427 -4.67 16.16 -23.07
C ASN A 427 -5.32 16.36 -21.70
N LEU A 428 -5.06 17.49 -21.02
CA LEU A 428 -5.60 17.76 -19.69
C LEU A 428 -7.14 17.73 -19.68
N ARG A 429 -7.68 16.95 -18.74
CA ARG A 429 -9.09 16.83 -18.38
C ARG A 429 -9.38 17.46 -17.02
N ARG A 430 -8.41 17.41 -16.11
CA ARG A 430 -8.49 17.99 -14.78
C ARG A 430 -7.20 18.74 -14.45
N LEU A 431 -7.35 19.99 -14.04
CA LEU A 431 -6.27 20.84 -13.58
C LEU A 431 -6.64 21.50 -12.25
N ASP A 432 -5.82 21.26 -11.24
CA ASP A 432 -5.85 21.96 -9.95
C ASP A 432 -4.56 22.76 -9.83
N LEU A 433 -4.72 24.08 -9.64
CA LEU A 433 -3.64 25.05 -9.42
C LEU A 433 -3.66 25.48 -7.95
N ILE A 434 -2.50 25.45 -7.30
CA ILE A 434 -2.31 25.96 -5.94
C ILE A 434 -1.28 27.08 -5.95
N LYS A 435 -1.41 28.00 -4.99
CA LYS A 435 -0.47 29.11 -4.76
C LYS A 435 -0.48 30.13 -5.90
N LEU A 436 -1.66 30.41 -6.44
CA LEU A 436 -1.85 31.29 -7.60
C LEU A 436 -1.27 32.69 -7.37
N GLU A 437 -1.23 33.16 -6.12
CA GLU A 437 -0.63 34.43 -5.73
C GLU A 437 0.85 34.57 -6.14
N ARG A 438 1.52 33.45 -6.45
CA ARG A 438 2.94 33.40 -6.79
C ARG A 438 3.22 33.46 -8.29
N ALA A 439 2.19 33.53 -9.12
CA ALA A 439 2.40 33.61 -10.56
C ALA A 439 2.95 34.98 -10.95
N THR A 440 3.89 34.95 -11.88
CA THR A 440 4.36 36.14 -12.58
C THR A 440 3.54 36.27 -13.86
N THR A 441 3.05 37.48 -14.16
CA THR A 441 2.27 37.72 -15.38
C THR A 441 3.16 37.49 -16.60
N CYS A 442 2.87 36.46 -17.40
CA CYS A 442 3.62 36.14 -18.62
C CYS A 442 2.64 36.12 -19.81
N SER A 443 2.72 37.15 -20.66
CA SER A 443 1.88 37.37 -21.86
C SER A 443 0.38 37.66 -21.60
N THR A 444 -0.30 38.22 -22.60
CA THR A 444 -1.76 38.48 -22.59
C THR A 444 -2.59 37.32 -23.16
N ASP A 445 -1.94 36.23 -23.58
CA ASP A 445 -2.58 35.14 -24.30
C ASP A 445 -3.20 34.12 -23.33
N SER A 446 -4.35 33.56 -23.70
CA SER A 446 -4.96 32.47 -22.92
C SER A 446 -4.09 31.21 -22.98
N LEU A 447 -3.66 30.75 -21.81
CA LEU A 447 -2.82 29.56 -21.63
C LEU A 447 -3.62 28.26 -21.83
N LEU A 448 -4.94 28.32 -21.59
CA LEU A 448 -5.83 27.18 -21.65
C LEU A 448 -6.70 27.14 -22.91
N ALA A 449 -6.55 28.09 -23.85
CA ALA A 449 -7.34 28.18 -25.08
C ALA A 449 -7.38 26.89 -25.91
N ASN A 450 -6.29 26.12 -25.92
CA ASN A 450 -6.19 24.88 -26.72
C ASN A 450 -6.53 23.60 -25.92
N LYS A 451 -7.09 23.70 -24.71
CA LYS A 451 -7.37 22.55 -23.83
C LYS A 451 -8.79 21.99 -24.04
N LYS A 452 -9.04 21.50 -25.25
CA LYS A 452 -10.38 21.02 -25.70
C LYS A 452 -11.01 19.91 -24.85
N TYR A 453 -10.21 19.22 -24.03
CA TYR A 453 -10.67 18.12 -23.18
C TYR A 453 -10.82 18.50 -21.70
N LEU A 454 -10.52 19.75 -21.32
CA LEU A 454 -10.55 20.19 -19.92
C LEU A 454 -12.00 20.24 -19.43
N LYS A 455 -12.29 19.47 -18.38
CA LYS A 455 -13.62 19.38 -17.74
C LYS A 455 -13.64 19.99 -16.35
N PHE A 456 -12.50 19.99 -15.67
CA PHE A 456 -12.38 20.45 -14.29
C PHE A 456 -11.18 21.37 -14.17
N LEU A 457 -11.44 22.60 -13.71
CA LEU A 457 -10.42 23.57 -13.35
C LEU A 457 -10.73 24.08 -11.94
N SER A 458 -9.74 24.03 -11.05
CA SER A 458 -9.84 24.64 -9.72
C SER A 458 -8.57 25.41 -9.41
N GLN A 459 -8.73 26.57 -8.76
CA GLN A 459 -7.66 27.51 -8.49
C GLN A 459 -7.68 27.89 -7.01
N PHE A 460 -6.53 27.79 -6.36
CA PHE A 460 -6.40 28.03 -4.92
C PHE A 460 -5.25 28.99 -4.64
N CYS A 461 -5.49 29.95 -3.76
CA CYS A 461 -4.45 30.81 -3.19
C CYS A 461 -4.12 30.36 -1.74
N THR A 462 -2.88 30.60 -1.29
CA THR A 462 -2.45 30.21 0.07
C THR A 462 -3.19 31.02 1.14
N LYS A 463 -3.84 30.36 2.11
CA LYS A 463 -4.46 31.09 3.23
C LYS A 463 -3.39 31.69 4.15
N HIS A 464 -3.29 33.02 4.18
CA HIS A 464 -2.50 33.74 5.16
C HIS A 464 -3.28 33.87 6.48
N PRO A 465 -2.75 33.41 7.62
CA PRO A 465 -3.47 33.46 8.89
C PRO A 465 -3.52 34.85 9.54
N VAL A 466 -2.78 35.85 9.03
CA VAL A 466 -2.59 37.15 9.70
C VAL A 466 -2.74 38.35 8.75
N GLU A 467 -2.46 38.21 7.45
CA GLU A 467 -2.44 39.33 6.49
C GLU A 467 -3.36 39.05 5.29
N SER A 468 -4.12 40.05 4.85
CA SER A 468 -4.85 40.01 3.58
C SER A 468 -3.88 40.18 2.41
N TYR A 469 -4.23 39.64 1.25
CA TYR A 469 -3.52 39.94 0.00
C TYR A 469 -3.45 41.45 -0.26
N SER A 470 -2.33 41.92 -0.79
CA SER A 470 -2.20 43.31 -1.21
C SER A 470 -3.05 43.58 -2.46
N GLU A 471 -3.36 44.85 -2.75
CA GLU A 471 -4.07 45.22 -3.98
C GLU A 471 -3.28 44.81 -5.24
N GLU A 472 -1.96 44.80 -5.17
CA GLU A 472 -1.08 44.33 -6.25
C GLU A 472 -1.22 42.81 -6.46
N ASP A 473 -1.26 42.02 -5.39
CA ASP A 473 -1.49 40.57 -5.47
C ASP A 473 -2.86 40.26 -6.09
N VAL A 474 -3.90 40.97 -5.66
CA VAL A 474 -5.26 40.81 -6.18
C VAL A 474 -5.31 41.15 -7.68
N GLY A 475 -4.73 42.29 -8.09
CA GLY A 475 -4.68 42.68 -9.50
C GLY A 475 -3.85 41.72 -10.36
N ASN A 476 -2.81 41.11 -9.82
CA ASN A 476 -2.04 40.08 -10.50
C ASN A 476 -2.86 38.78 -10.65
N ILE A 477 -3.52 38.34 -9.58
CA ILE A 477 -4.40 37.18 -9.58
C ILE A 477 -5.52 37.35 -10.62
N GLU A 478 -6.15 38.52 -10.70
CA GLU A 478 -7.19 38.83 -11.70
C GLU A 478 -6.66 38.67 -13.14
N LYS A 479 -5.46 39.21 -13.44
CA LYS A 479 -4.84 39.04 -14.76
C LYS A 479 -4.55 37.58 -15.09
N ILE A 480 -4.14 36.79 -14.10
CA ILE A 480 -3.87 35.35 -14.27
C ILE A 480 -5.19 34.60 -14.51
N PHE A 481 -6.27 34.97 -13.83
CA PHE A 481 -7.60 34.38 -14.07
C PHE A 481 -8.01 34.50 -15.54
N GLU A 482 -7.82 35.68 -16.16
CA GLU A 482 -8.11 35.91 -17.58
C GLU A 482 -7.29 34.99 -18.50
N GLN A 483 -6.02 34.72 -18.16
CA GLN A 483 -5.16 33.79 -18.91
C GLN A 483 -5.59 32.32 -18.76
N LEU A 484 -6.26 31.98 -17.66
CA LEU A 484 -6.72 30.63 -17.32
C LEU A 484 -8.17 30.37 -17.73
N ILE A 485 -8.81 31.28 -18.48
CA ILE A 485 -10.12 31.01 -19.08
C ILE A 485 -9.95 29.93 -20.15
N PRO A 486 -10.62 28.77 -20.02
CA PRO A 486 -10.62 27.74 -21.06
C PRO A 486 -11.30 28.26 -22.33
N GLY A 487 -10.74 27.93 -23.49
CA GLY A 487 -11.26 28.31 -24.81
C GLY A 487 -12.41 27.46 -25.32
#